data_AF-A0A2E5RIT7-F1
#
_entry.id   AF-A0A2E5RIT7-F1
#
_cell.length_a   1.000
_cell.length_b   1.000
_cell.length_c   1.000
_cell.angle_alpha   90.00
_cell.angle_beta   90.00
_cell.angle_gamma   90.00
#
_symmetry.space_group_name_H-M   'P 1'
#
loop_
_entity.id
_entity.type
_entity.pdbx_description
1 polymer ?
#
loop_
_entity_poly.entity_id
_entity_poly.type
_entity_poly.pdbx_seq_one_letter_code
_entity_poly.pdbx_strand_id
1 'polypeptide(L)'
;MKEILTILSEECAEVIQCSAKLQRFGVNDERNQKKLESEVGDVMAMILILHYYGVVSDVGIKKQIKRKLRKLKRFSEIECIDEVLKEL
;
A
#
# COMPACT_ATOMS: atom_id res chain seq x y z
N MET A 1 7.02 0.13 -20.26
CA MET A 1 7.49 0.85 -19.06
C MET A 1 6.73 2.14 -18.81
N LYS A 2 6.67 3.09 -19.76
CA LYS A 2 5.89 4.35 -19.59
C LYS A 2 4.45 4.08 -19.14
N GLU A 3 3.73 3.21 -19.87
CA GLU A 3 2.36 2.81 -19.55
C GLU A 3 2.22 2.15 -18.16
N ILE A 4 3.12 1.23 -17.81
CA ILE A 4 3.15 0.59 -16.48
C ILE A 4 3.24 1.64 -15.36
N LEU A 5 4.13 2.64 -15.52
CA LEU A 5 4.29 3.70 -14.53
C LEU A 5 3.11 4.69 -14.53
N THR A 6 2.47 4.91 -15.68
CA THR A 6 1.23 5.69 -15.79
C THR A 6 0.11 5.02 -15.02
N ILE A 7 -0.16 3.72 -15.29
CA ILE A 7 -1.21 2.95 -14.61
C ILE A 7 -0.92 2.87 -13.11
N LEU A 8 0.31 2.55 -12.71
CA LEU A 8 0.69 2.56 -11.29
C LEU A 8 0.37 3.90 -10.60
N SER A 9 0.58 5.01 -11.30
CA SER A 9 0.28 6.35 -10.77
C SER A 9 -1.23 6.59 -10.65
N GLU A 10 -2.02 6.10 -11.60
CA GLU A 10 -3.49 6.15 -11.58
C GLU A 10 -4.05 5.36 -10.40
N GLU A 11 -3.62 4.11 -10.20
CA GLU A 11 -4.06 3.27 -9.08
C GLU A 11 -3.65 3.87 -7.71
N CYS A 12 -2.46 4.48 -7.63
CA CYS A 12 -2.06 5.20 -6.42
C CYS A 12 -2.96 6.41 -6.14
N ALA A 13 -3.42 7.12 -7.18
CA ALA A 13 -4.34 8.24 -7.03
C ALA A 13 -5.73 7.78 -6.56
N GLU A 14 -6.20 6.61 -7.03
CA GLU A 14 -7.44 6.00 -6.57
C GLU A 14 -7.37 5.59 -5.09
N VAL A 15 -6.27 4.98 -4.65
CA VAL A 15 -6.01 4.67 -3.23
C VAL A 15 -6.05 5.93 -2.36
N ILE A 16 -5.47 7.05 -2.83
CA ILE A 16 -5.54 8.34 -2.13
C ILE A 16 -7.00 8.80 -1.98
N GLN A 17 -7.78 8.75 -3.06
CA GLN A 17 -9.18 9.17 -3.02
C GLN A 17 -10.02 8.30 -2.06
N CYS A 18 -9.84 6.98 -2.10
CA CYS A 18 -10.56 6.06 -1.21
C CYS A 18 -10.16 6.26 0.25
N SER A 19 -8.86 6.44 0.53
CA SER A 19 -8.36 6.76 1.87
C SER A 19 -8.96 8.05 2.42
N ALA A 20 -9.04 9.11 1.60
CA ALA A 20 -9.64 10.38 1.97
C ALA A 20 -11.15 10.24 2.27
N LYS A 21 -11.88 9.41 1.51
CA LYS A 21 -13.30 9.13 1.75
C LYS A 21 -13.51 8.43 3.09
N LEU A 22 -12.74 7.40 3.41
CA LEU A 22 -12.83 6.70 4.69
C LEU A 22 -12.50 7.62 5.88
N GLN A 23 -11.52 8.52 5.73
CA GLN A 23 -11.24 9.53 6.75
C GLN A 23 -12.41 10.51 6.96
N ARG A 24 -13.10 10.88 5.88
CA ARG A 24 -14.21 11.84 5.92
C ARG A 24 -15.52 11.24 6.41
N PHE A 25 -15.84 10.01 5.97
CA PHE A 25 -17.14 9.37 6.19
C PHE A 25 -17.11 8.29 7.27
N GLY A 26 -15.92 7.94 7.76
CA GLY A 26 -15.72 6.93 8.79
C GLY A 26 -15.14 5.64 8.21
N VAL A 27 -14.26 5.02 8.99
CA VAL A 27 -13.54 3.82 8.56
C VAL A 27 -14.45 2.60 8.35
N ASN A 28 -15.64 2.58 8.95
CA ASN A 28 -16.61 1.47 8.86
C ASN A 28 -17.58 1.58 7.67
N ASP A 29 -17.39 2.54 6.76
CA ASP A 29 -18.17 2.61 5.52
C ASP A 29 -17.79 1.44 4.60
N GLU A 30 -18.59 0.38 4.61
CA GLU A 30 -18.34 -0.86 3.85
C GLU A 30 -18.13 -0.61 2.36
N ARG A 31 -18.86 0.36 1.77
CA ARG A 31 -18.74 0.65 0.35
C ARG A 31 -17.37 1.24 0.04
N ASN A 32 -16.93 2.21 0.85
CA ASN A 32 -15.62 2.83 0.68
C ASN A 32 -14.48 1.89 1.09
N GLN A 33 -14.68 0.99 2.05
CA GLN A 33 -13.73 -0.08 2.39
C GLN A 33 -13.53 -1.05 1.22
N LYS A 34 -14.62 -1.59 0.65
CA LYS A 34 -14.55 -2.48 -0.52
C LYS A 34 -13.88 -1.81 -1.71
N LYS A 35 -14.13 -0.50 -1.91
CA LYS A 35 -13.42 0.23 -2.95
C LYS A 35 -11.94 0.32 -2.64
N LEU A 36 -11.54 0.70 -1.42
CA LEU A 36 -10.13 0.73 -1.03
C LEU A 36 -9.43 -0.63 -1.24
N GLU A 37 -10.10 -1.73 -0.90
CA GLU A 37 -9.58 -3.08 -1.11
C GLU A 37 -9.29 -3.37 -2.59
N SER A 38 -10.20 -2.99 -3.49
CA SER A 38 -9.99 -3.11 -4.94
C SER A 38 -8.75 -2.35 -5.39
N GLU A 39 -8.67 -1.04 -5.08
CA GLU A 39 -7.57 -0.18 -5.55
C GLU A 39 -6.21 -0.60 -4.97
N VAL A 40 -6.19 -1.09 -3.72
CA VAL A 40 -4.97 -1.66 -3.12
C VAL A 40 -4.56 -2.94 -3.84
N GLY A 41 -5.52 -3.78 -4.23
CA GLY A 41 -5.29 -4.97 -5.06
C GLY A 41 -4.69 -4.62 -6.42
N ASP A 42 -5.19 -3.58 -7.07
CA ASP A 42 -4.68 -3.10 -8.36
C ASP A 42 -3.24 -2.57 -8.22
N VAL A 43 -2.92 -1.81 -7.17
CA VAL A 43 -1.53 -1.42 -6.85
C VAL A 43 -0.64 -2.66 -6.63
N MET A 44 -1.13 -3.69 -5.92
CA MET A 44 -0.37 -4.92 -5.71
C MET A 44 -0.10 -5.67 -7.01
N ALA A 45 -1.07 -5.72 -7.94
CA ALA A 45 -0.87 -6.28 -9.26
C ALA A 45 0.21 -5.52 -10.04
N MET A 46 0.20 -4.18 -9.96
CA MET A 46 1.25 -3.36 -10.59
C MET A 46 2.64 -3.61 -9.98
N ILE A 47 2.74 -3.84 -8.67
CA ILE A 47 4.01 -4.23 -8.02
C ILE A 47 4.55 -5.55 -8.58
N LEU A 48 3.69 -6.56 -8.82
CA LEU A 48 4.09 -7.83 -9.44
C LEU A 48 4.65 -7.62 -10.85
N ILE A 49 4.03 -6.75 -11.65
CA ILE A 49 4.53 -6.40 -12.99
C ILE A 49 5.89 -5.72 -12.91
N LEU A 50 6.06 -4.75 -11.99
CA LEU A 50 7.36 -4.08 -11.78
C LEU A 50 8.45 -5.07 -11.35
N HIS A 51 8.09 -6.05 -10.52
CA HIS A 51 9.01 -7.12 -10.12
C HIS A 51 9.41 -8.00 -11.30
N TYR A 52 8.43 -8.43 -12.12
CA TYR A 52 8.68 -9.25 -13.31
C TYR A 52 9.66 -8.59 -14.29
N TYR A 53 9.57 -7.27 -14.49
CA TYR A 53 10.49 -6.51 -15.33
C TYR A 53 11.81 -6.12 -14.63
N GLY A 54 12.04 -6.56 -13.38
CA GLY A 54 13.27 -6.29 -12.63
C GLY A 54 13.43 -4.85 -12.18
N VAL A 55 12.35 -4.05 -12.17
CA VAL A 55 12.38 -2.65 -11.68
C VAL A 55 12.50 -2.61 -10.17
N VAL A 56 11.88 -3.57 -9.49
CA VAL A 56 11.91 -3.75 -8.04
C VAL A 56 12.18 -5.21 -7.69
N SER A 57 12.75 -5.47 -6.51
CA SER A 57 12.99 -6.82 -6.00
C SER A 57 12.29 -7.04 -4.67
N ASP A 58 11.86 -8.28 -4.42
CA ASP A 58 11.22 -8.67 -3.16
C ASP A 58 12.12 -8.38 -1.95
N VAL A 59 13.42 -8.68 -2.08
CA VAL A 59 14.41 -8.40 -1.03
C VAL A 59 14.50 -6.88 -0.76
N GLY A 60 14.50 -6.07 -1.81
CA GLY A 60 14.52 -4.62 -1.72
C GLY A 60 13.26 -4.06 -1.05
N ILE A 61 12.08 -4.51 -1.51
CA ILE A 61 10.78 -4.12 -0.96
C ILE A 61 10.69 -4.51 0.51
N LYS A 62 10.99 -5.76 0.86
CA LYS A 62 10.93 -6.27 2.24
C LYS A 62 11.84 -5.50 3.18
N LYS A 63 13.04 -5.12 2.74
CA LYS A 63 13.94 -4.24 3.50
C LYS A 63 13.31 -2.86 3.76
N GLN A 64 12.64 -2.27 2.75
CA GLN A 64 11.96 -0.98 2.90
C GLN A 64 10.75 -1.05 3.83
N ILE A 65 9.95 -2.12 3.76
CA ILE A 65 8.81 -2.35 4.66
C ILE A 65 9.30 -2.41 6.12
N LYS A 66 10.29 -3.25 6.42
CA LYS A 66 10.86 -3.34 7.78
C LYS A 66 11.40 -2.00 8.28
N ARG A 67 12.06 -1.22 7.41
CA ARG A 67 12.54 0.12 7.74
C ARG A 67 11.40 1.07 8.08
N LYS A 68 10.32 1.08 7.27
CA LYS A 68 9.16 1.95 7.49
C LYS A 68 8.41 1.57 8.76
N LEU A 69 8.16 0.29 9.01
CA LEU A 69 7.48 -0.19 10.22
C LEU A 69 8.25 0.17 11.49
N ARG A 70 9.58 -0.05 11.52
CA ARG A 70 10.42 0.39 12.65
C ARG A 70 10.36 1.90 12.89
N LYS A 71 10.25 2.70 11.81
CA LYS A 71 10.07 4.15 11.92
C LYS A 71 8.69 4.49 12.49
N LEU A 72 7.63 3.87 11.98
CA LEU A 72 6.26 4.07 12.48
C LEU A 72 6.14 3.68 13.96
N LYS A 73 6.79 2.60 14.39
CA LYS A 73 6.83 2.19 15.81
C LYS A 73 7.33 3.31 16.74
N ARG A 74 8.25 4.16 16.24
CA ARG A 74 8.82 5.27 17.02
C ARG A 74 8.01 6.57 16.92
N PHE A 75 7.29 6.78 15.82
CA PHE A 75 6.74 8.10 15.45
C PHE A 75 5.24 8.09 15.14
N SER A 76 4.51 7.03 15.52
CA SER A 76 3.06 6.94 15.36
C SER A 76 2.45 6.14 16.51
N GLU A 77 1.14 6.22 16.65
CA GLU A 77 0.35 5.55 17.71
C GLU A 77 -0.25 4.21 17.23
N ILE A 78 0.23 3.64 16.13
CA ILE A 78 -0.28 2.38 15.60
C ILE A 78 0.19 1.22 16.48
N GLU A 79 -0.75 0.57 17.16
CA GLU A 79 -0.46 -0.45 18.18
C GLU A 79 0.05 -1.78 17.59
N CYS A 80 -0.47 -2.19 16.42
CA CYS A 80 -0.22 -3.52 15.85
C CYS A 80 1.11 -3.69 15.09
N ILE A 81 2.03 -2.73 15.18
CA ILE A 81 3.26 -2.75 14.36
C ILE A 81 4.15 -3.93 14.70
N ASP A 82 4.21 -4.33 15.98
CA ASP A 82 5.07 -5.44 16.42
C ASP A 82 4.56 -6.79 15.92
N GLU A 83 3.25 -6.97 15.83
CA GLU A 83 2.61 -8.14 15.22
C GLU A 83 2.96 -8.21 13.73
N VAL A 84 2.77 -7.11 12.99
CA VAL A 84 3.08 -7.06 11.55
C VAL A 84 4.57 -7.33 11.29
N LEU A 85 5.47 -6.84 12.16
CA LEU A 85 6.90 -7.09 12.02
C LEU A 85 7.28 -8.57 12.20
N LYS A 86 6.53 -9.34 13.00
CA LYS A 86 6.78 -10.77 13.22
C LYS A 86 6.41 -11.61 12.00
N GLU A 87 5.47 -11.16 11.18
CA GLU A 87 5.00 -11.88 9.99
C GLU A 87 5.89 -11.67 8.75
N LEU A 88 6.83 -10.72 8.80
CA LEU A 88 7.76 -10.38 7.71
C LEU A 88 9.12 -11.07 7.84
#